data_AF-M9M189-F1
#
_entry.id   AF-M9M189-F1
#
_cell.length_a   1.000
_cell.length_b   1.000
_cell.length_c   1.000
_cell.angle_alpha   90.00
_cell.angle_beta   90.00
_cell.angle_gamma   90.00
#
_symmetry.space_group_name_H-M   'P 1'
#
loop_
_entity.id
_entity.type
_entity.pdbx_description
1 polymer ?
#
loop_
_entity_poly.entity_id
_entity_poly.type
_entity_poly.pdbx_seq_one_letter_code
_entity_poly.pdbx_strand_id
1 'polypeptide(L)'
;MGRNSKPIGLHLAEGNPNRLTKEQIKQRQEAEIKLGKSELDKLKPPPFIKNDVNAYSCWKHYMKEYKEAAKQGIDLLTTSDVGLLAMYCKTYSEYENLLNQYQKLERIAINQDVFKEYMEGILKIDTAINKKMDMLLKMQDRLFLNPLAKVKNVPKPKEKEKPPSKFGKFGGGRGV
;
A
#
# COMPACT_ATOMS: atom_id res chain seq x y z
N MET A 1 -19.80 -12.07 -14.96
CA MET A 1 -19.42 -10.82 -14.26
C MET A 1 -18.19 -10.23 -14.96
N GLY A 2 -18.30 -9.01 -15.50
CA GLY A 2 -17.21 -8.38 -16.25
C GLY A 2 -16.10 -7.88 -15.32
N ARG A 3 -14.84 -7.95 -15.76
CA ARG A 3 -13.70 -7.36 -15.04
C ARG A 3 -13.93 -5.85 -14.88
N ASN A 4 -13.69 -5.33 -13.67
CA ASN A 4 -13.72 -3.89 -13.42
C ASN A 4 -12.73 -3.18 -14.35
N SER A 5 -13.16 -2.06 -14.91
CA SER A 5 -12.35 -1.30 -15.85
C SER A 5 -11.19 -0.61 -15.14
N LYS A 6 -9.97 -0.70 -15.68
CA LYS A 6 -8.78 -0.06 -15.11
C LYS A 6 -8.94 1.48 -15.05
N PRO A 7 -8.35 2.15 -14.03
CA PRO A 7 -8.24 3.61 -13.95
C PRO A 7 -7.68 4.24 -15.23
N ILE A 8 -8.14 5.43 -15.61
CA ILE A 8 -7.69 6.06 -16.87
C ILE A 8 -6.20 6.40 -16.83
N GLY A 9 -5.68 6.77 -15.64
CA GLY A 9 -4.26 7.04 -15.45
C GLY A 9 -3.39 5.80 -15.73
N LEU A 10 -3.81 4.65 -15.21
CA LEU A 10 -3.12 3.38 -15.42
C LEU A 10 -3.27 2.89 -16.87
N HIS A 11 -4.46 3.07 -17.45
CA HIS A 11 -4.74 2.78 -18.86
C HIS A 11 -3.86 3.58 -19.83
N LEU A 12 -3.62 4.86 -19.53
CA LEU A 12 -2.73 5.73 -20.30
C LEU A 12 -1.25 5.36 -20.08
N ALA A 13 -0.86 5.01 -18.85
CA ALA A 13 0.50 4.57 -18.54
C ALA A 13 0.87 3.25 -19.25
N GLU A 14 -0.10 2.36 -19.44
CA GLU A 14 0.06 1.12 -20.23
C GLU A 14 0.03 1.32 -21.75
N GLY A 15 -0.04 2.57 -22.23
CA GLY A 15 -0.02 2.89 -23.67
C GLY A 15 -1.39 2.81 -24.36
N ASN A 16 -2.49 2.98 -23.62
CA ASN A 16 -3.86 2.96 -24.15
C ASN A 16 -4.21 1.62 -24.85
N PRO A 17 -4.15 0.47 -24.14
CA PRO A 17 -4.34 -0.86 -24.75
C PRO A 17 -5.71 -1.05 -25.43
N ASN A 18 -6.74 -0.34 -24.97
CA ASN A 18 -8.09 -0.39 -25.55
C ASN A 18 -8.35 0.69 -26.61
N ARG A 19 -7.30 1.42 -27.04
CA ARG A 19 -7.37 2.45 -28.11
C ARG A 19 -8.51 3.46 -27.92
N LEU A 20 -8.71 3.92 -26.69
CA LEU A 20 -9.70 4.94 -26.37
C LEU A 20 -9.38 6.24 -27.11
N THR A 21 -10.41 6.90 -27.63
CA THR A 21 -10.28 8.22 -28.27
C THR A 21 -9.97 9.29 -27.23
N LYS A 22 -9.47 10.45 -27.67
CA LYS A 22 -9.22 11.60 -26.77
C LYS A 22 -10.49 12.03 -26.01
N GLU A 23 -11.64 11.96 -26.67
CA GLU A 23 -12.94 12.29 -26.08
C GLU A 23 -13.39 11.25 -25.05
N GLN A 24 -13.20 9.95 -25.33
CA GLN A 24 -13.48 8.87 -24.38
C GLN A 24 -12.54 8.90 -23.18
N ILE A 25 -11.27 9.24 -23.39
CA ILE A 25 -10.31 9.46 -22.31
C ILE A 25 -10.78 10.62 -21.43
N LYS A 26 -11.19 11.74 -22.04
CA LYS A 26 -11.68 12.92 -21.32
C LYS A 26 -12.95 12.62 -20.53
N GLN A 27 -13.94 11.97 -21.15
CA GLN A 27 -15.17 11.55 -20.47
C GLN A 27 -14.89 10.57 -19.32
N ARG A 28 -14.01 9.58 -19.51
CA ARG A 28 -13.62 8.66 -18.43
C ARG A 28 -12.83 9.39 -17.34
N GLN A 29 -12.00 10.36 -17.68
CA GLN A 29 -11.22 11.14 -16.72
C GLN A 29 -12.07 12.14 -15.93
N GLU A 30 -13.20 12.59 -16.47
CA GLU A 30 -14.20 13.44 -15.80
C GLU A 30 -15.20 12.61 -14.98
N ALA A 31 -15.56 11.42 -15.47
CA ALA A 31 -16.46 10.49 -14.78
C ALA A 31 -15.74 9.67 -13.68
N GLU A 32 -14.44 9.44 -13.81
CA GLU A 32 -13.62 8.85 -12.78
C GLU A 32 -13.50 9.87 -11.65
N ILE A 33 -14.05 9.50 -10.49
CA ILE A 33 -13.92 10.28 -9.26
C ILE A 33 -12.42 10.42 -9.01
N LYS A 34 -11.87 11.59 -9.36
CA LYS A 34 -10.55 11.99 -8.92
C LYS A 34 -10.69 12.17 -7.42
N LEU A 35 -10.39 11.13 -6.66
CA LEU A 35 -10.15 11.23 -5.23
C LEU A 35 -8.93 12.13 -5.09
N GLY A 36 -9.22 13.43 -5.03
CA GLY A 36 -8.23 14.46 -5.22
C GLY A 36 -7.29 14.50 -4.03
N LYS A 37 -6.06 14.92 -4.29
CA LYS A 37 -5.09 15.45 -3.32
C LYS A 37 -5.70 16.25 -2.15
N SER A 38 -6.88 16.85 -2.36
CA SER A 38 -7.70 17.60 -1.40
C SER A 38 -8.34 16.80 -0.26
N GLU A 39 -8.46 15.48 -0.36
CA GLU A 39 -9.10 14.65 0.68
C GLU A 39 -8.09 14.22 1.76
N LEU A 40 -6.84 13.95 1.40
CA LEU A 40 -5.80 13.46 2.32
C LEU A 40 -5.49 14.43 3.47
N ASP A 41 -5.56 15.74 3.22
CA ASP A 41 -5.35 16.75 4.26
C ASP A 41 -6.51 16.88 5.24
N LYS A 42 -7.71 16.42 4.84
CA LYS A 42 -8.90 16.40 5.70
C LYS A 42 -9.00 15.12 6.53
N LEU A 43 -8.23 14.08 6.19
CA LEU A 43 -8.23 12.83 6.93
C LEU A 43 -7.68 13.03 8.35
N LYS A 44 -8.53 12.70 9.31
CA LYS A 44 -8.20 12.72 10.74
C LYS A 44 -8.10 11.29 11.25
N PRO A 45 -7.13 10.99 12.12
CA PRO A 45 -7.08 9.69 12.77
C PRO A 45 -8.32 9.48 13.65
N PRO A 46 -8.87 8.26 13.70
CA PRO A 46 -9.90 7.92 14.67
C PRO A 46 -9.44 8.11 16.12
N PRO A 47 -10.35 8.30 17.09
CA PRO A 47 -9.99 8.51 18.49
C PRO A 47 -9.11 7.42 19.11
N PHE A 48 -9.39 6.15 18.79
CA PHE A 48 -8.62 5.00 19.28
C PHE A 48 -7.18 4.95 18.76
N ILE A 49 -6.90 5.63 17.64
CA ILE A 49 -5.53 5.83 17.15
C ILE A 49 -4.90 6.99 17.88
N LYS A 50 -5.59 8.13 18.00
CA LYS A 50 -5.05 9.32 18.65
C LYS A 50 -4.66 9.08 20.12
N ASN A 51 -5.39 8.21 20.80
CA ASN A 51 -5.16 7.87 22.21
C ASN A 51 -4.06 6.83 22.42
N ASP A 52 -3.53 6.24 21.34
CA ASP A 52 -2.48 5.24 21.36
C ASP A 52 -1.21 5.82 20.72
N VAL A 53 -0.15 5.99 21.52
CA VAL A 53 1.06 6.70 21.09
C VAL A 53 1.74 6.00 19.91
N ASN A 54 1.85 4.67 19.94
CA ASN A 54 2.52 3.90 18.89
C ASN A 54 1.66 3.86 17.63
N ALA A 55 0.35 3.63 17.77
CA ALA A 55 -0.56 3.65 16.63
C ALA A 55 -0.62 5.04 15.98
N TYR A 56 -0.62 6.11 16.77
CA TYR A 56 -0.64 7.48 16.26
C TYR A 56 0.67 7.86 15.55
N SER A 57 1.80 7.40 16.07
CA SER A 57 3.10 7.57 15.40
C SER A 57 3.12 6.87 14.03
N CYS A 58 2.70 5.59 14.01
CA CYS A 58 2.55 4.79 12.80
C CYS A 58 1.64 5.47 11.76
N TRP A 59 0.47 5.97 12.21
CA TRP A 59 -0.46 6.71 11.35
C TRP A 59 0.19 7.94 10.71
N LYS A 60 0.87 8.77 11.52
CA LYS A 60 1.50 10.00 11.04
C LYS A 60 2.60 9.71 10.01
N HIS A 61 3.37 8.65 10.22
CA HIS A 61 4.41 8.23 9.28
C HIS A 61 3.83 7.89 7.90
N TYR A 62 2.83 7.01 7.83
CA TYR A 62 2.24 6.63 6.54
C TYR A 62 1.45 7.75 5.89
N MET A 63 0.72 8.56 6.66
CA MET A 63 0.08 9.75 6.12
C MET A 63 1.07 10.73 5.49
N LYS A 64 2.30 10.83 6.02
CA LYS A 64 3.37 11.62 5.39
C LYS A 64 3.80 11.00 4.06
N GLU A 65 4.06 9.69 4.02
CA GLU A 65 4.43 9.00 2.77
C GLU A 65 3.36 9.14 1.69
N TYR A 66 2.07 8.96 2.04
CA TYR A 66 0.97 9.10 1.08
C TYR A 66 0.85 10.52 0.55
N LYS A 67 1.03 11.54 1.40
CA LYS A 67 1.04 12.94 0.95
C LYS A 67 2.22 13.23 0.03
N GLU A 68 3.40 12.66 0.30
CA GLU A 68 4.57 12.80 -0.57
C GLU A 68 4.36 12.12 -1.93
N ALA A 69 3.80 10.91 -1.94
CA ALA A 69 3.41 10.22 -3.18
C ALA A 69 2.37 11.04 -3.97
N ALA A 70 1.36 11.59 -3.30
CA ALA A 70 0.34 12.42 -3.93
C ALA A 70 0.93 13.71 -4.53
N LYS A 71 1.95 14.33 -3.90
CA LYS A 71 2.69 15.45 -4.49
C LYS A 71 3.35 15.07 -5.81
N GLN A 72 3.90 13.86 -5.89
CA GLN A 72 4.49 13.29 -7.10
C GLN A 72 3.45 12.82 -8.13
N GLY A 73 2.15 13.00 -7.85
CA GLY A 73 1.07 12.60 -8.75
C GLY A 73 0.70 11.12 -8.66
N ILE A 74 1.19 10.41 -7.64
CA ILE A 74 0.86 9.01 -7.37
C ILE A 74 -0.18 9.00 -6.26
N ASP A 75 -1.42 8.66 -6.60
CA ASP A 75 -2.48 8.50 -5.61
C ASP A 75 -2.53 7.05 -5.15
N LEU A 76 -2.11 6.81 -3.90
CA LEU A 76 -1.98 5.48 -3.32
C LEU A 76 -3.11 5.13 -2.34
N LEU A 77 -3.88 6.13 -1.89
CA LEU A 77 -4.82 5.94 -0.78
C LEU A 77 -6.19 6.53 -1.12
N THR A 78 -7.21 5.68 -1.08
CA THR A 78 -8.60 6.10 -1.23
C THR A 78 -9.27 6.35 0.12
N THR A 79 -10.43 7.02 0.12
CA THR A 79 -11.22 7.24 1.35
C THR A 79 -11.65 5.93 2.02
N SER A 80 -11.82 4.85 1.24
CA SER A 80 -12.09 3.50 1.77
C SER A 80 -10.93 2.86 2.51
N ASP A 81 -9.69 3.26 2.22
CA ASP A 81 -8.48 2.68 2.83
C ASP A 81 -8.14 3.30 4.20
N VAL A 82 -8.79 4.41 4.56
CA VAL A 82 -8.55 5.14 5.81
C VAL A 82 -8.86 4.28 7.03
N GLY A 83 -9.98 3.54 6.98
CA GLY A 83 -10.34 2.59 8.04
C GLY A 83 -9.35 1.45 8.13
N LEU A 84 -8.86 0.97 6.98
CA LEU A 84 -7.86 -0.10 6.91
C LEU A 84 -6.51 0.36 7.46
N LEU A 85 -6.08 1.57 7.14
CA LEU A 85 -4.87 2.19 7.69
C LEU A 85 -4.97 2.33 9.22
N ALA A 86 -6.13 2.72 9.74
CA ALA A 86 -6.33 2.82 11.18
C ALA A 86 -6.19 1.45 11.84
N MET A 87 -6.85 0.42 11.30
CA MET A 87 -6.70 -0.95 11.79
C MET A 87 -5.27 -1.44 11.70
N TYR A 88 -4.55 -1.12 10.63
CA TYR A 88 -3.13 -1.44 10.48
C TYR A 88 -2.30 -0.82 11.60
N CYS A 89 -2.41 0.49 11.82
CA CYS A 89 -1.67 1.20 12.85
C CYS A 89 -1.97 0.66 14.26
N LYS A 90 -3.24 0.33 14.55
CA LYS A 90 -3.61 -0.28 15.83
C LYS A 90 -3.01 -1.68 15.99
N THR A 91 -3.10 -2.50 14.96
CA THR A 91 -2.52 -3.86 14.94
C THR A 91 -1.00 -3.81 15.12
N TYR A 92 -0.34 -2.82 14.52
CA TYR A 92 1.10 -2.60 14.67
C TYR A 92 1.46 -2.26 16.11
N SER A 93 0.73 -1.34 16.76
CA SER A 93 0.96 -1.04 18.17
C SER A 93 0.76 -2.26 19.08
N GLU A 94 -0.26 -3.08 18.83
CA GLU A 94 -0.50 -4.29 19.60
C GLU A 94 0.62 -5.33 19.41
N TYR A 95 1.12 -5.45 18.18
CA TYR A 95 2.27 -6.29 17.86
C TYR A 95 3.52 -5.84 18.62
N GLU A 96 3.84 -4.54 18.63
CA GLU A 96 4.98 -4.02 19.41
C GLU A 96 4.82 -4.27 20.91
N ASN A 97 3.60 -4.14 21.44
CA ASN A 97 3.32 -4.43 22.83
C ASN A 97 3.56 -5.92 23.16
N LEU A 98 3.18 -6.84 22.27
CA LEU A 98 3.44 -8.26 22.44
C LEU A 98 4.95 -8.57 22.40
N LEU A 99 5.71 -7.96 21.49
CA LEU A 99 7.17 -8.10 21.45
C LEU A 99 7.82 -7.62 22.74
N ASN A 100 7.38 -6.48 23.26
CA ASN A 100 7.88 -5.95 24.53
C ASN A 100 7.54 -6.86 25.72
N GLN A 101 6.36 -7.50 25.71
CA GLN A 101 6.00 -8.49 26.73
C GLN A 101 6.86 -9.75 26.61
N TYR A 102 7.08 -10.25 25.39
CA TYR A 102 7.95 -11.39 25.14
C TYR A 102 9.37 -11.16 25.66
N GLN A 103 9.99 -10.03 25.29
CA GLN A 103 11.33 -9.66 25.76
C GLN A 103 11.41 -9.49 27.28
N LYS A 104 10.35 -9.00 27.93
CA LYS A 104 10.29 -8.90 29.39
C LYS A 104 10.24 -10.27 30.04
N LEU A 105 9.45 -11.19 29.48
CA LEU A 105 9.37 -12.56 29.97
C LEU A 105 10.75 -13.20 29.89
N GLU A 106 11.42 -13.20 28.73
CA GLU A 106 12.75 -13.82 28.54
C GLU A 106 13.80 -13.43 29.60
N ARG A 107 13.69 -12.24 30.21
CA ARG A 107 14.62 -11.73 31.21
C ARG A 107 14.31 -12.19 32.64
N ILE A 108 13.18 -12.85 32.89
CA ILE A 108 12.79 -13.33 34.21
C ILE A 108 13.57 -14.60 34.53
N ALA A 109 14.29 -14.60 35.67
CA ALA A 109 14.91 -15.81 36.21
C ALA A 109 13.82 -16.78 36.66
N ILE A 110 13.73 -17.93 35.98
CA ILE A 110 12.64 -18.89 36.21
C ILE A 110 13.00 -19.78 37.40
N ASN A 111 12.23 -19.68 38.49
CA ASN A 111 12.20 -20.71 39.52
C ASN A 111 11.53 -21.98 38.95
N GLN A 112 12.06 -23.15 39.27
CA GLN A 112 11.64 -24.44 38.70
C GLN A 112 10.13 -24.71 38.87
N ASP A 113 9.53 -24.22 39.95
CA ASP A 113 8.12 -24.43 40.31
C ASP A 113 7.12 -23.65 39.44
N VAL A 114 7.56 -22.58 38.77
CA VAL A 114 6.70 -21.73 37.92
C VAL A 114 7.00 -21.91 36.42
N PHE A 115 7.92 -22.82 36.10
CA PHE A 115 8.44 -23.02 34.75
C PHE A 115 7.34 -23.38 33.73
N LYS A 116 6.39 -24.24 34.12
CA LYS A 116 5.32 -24.69 33.22
C LYS A 116 4.36 -23.56 32.82
N GLU A 117 3.85 -22.80 33.79
CA GLU A 117 2.93 -21.68 33.54
C GLU A 117 3.61 -20.58 32.71
N TYR A 118 4.88 -20.32 33.00
CA TYR A 118 5.69 -19.38 32.26
C TYR A 118 5.89 -19.80 30.79
N MET A 119 6.24 -21.07 30.54
CA MET A 119 6.38 -21.60 29.18
C MET A 119 5.06 -21.56 28.40
N GLU A 120 3.93 -21.87 29.04
CA GLU A 120 2.61 -21.73 28.42
C GLU A 120 2.28 -20.27 28.08
N GLY A 121 2.69 -19.32 28.92
CA GLY A 121 2.55 -17.88 28.67
C GLY A 121 3.34 -17.42 27.44
N ILE A 122 4.60 -17.85 27.32
CA ILE A 122 5.46 -17.56 26.16
C ILE A 122 4.82 -18.08 24.87
N LEU A 123 4.41 -19.35 24.85
CA LEU A 123 3.83 -19.96 23.65
C LEU A 123 2.56 -19.25 23.17
N LYS A 124 1.73 -18.76 24.11
CA LYS A 124 0.54 -17.96 23.79
C LYS A 124 0.92 -16.61 23.17
N ILE A 125 1.95 -15.94 23.71
CA ILE A 125 2.44 -14.67 23.17
C ILE A 125 3.04 -14.88 21.77
N ASP A 126 3.86 -15.90 21.56
CA ASP A 126 4.40 -16.25 20.24
C ASP A 126 3.31 -16.48 19.21
N THR A 127 2.28 -17.24 19.59
CA THR A 127 1.12 -17.48 18.72
C THR A 127 0.40 -16.18 18.38
N ALA A 128 0.25 -15.27 19.34
CA ALA A 128 -0.38 -13.97 19.12
C ALA A 128 0.48 -13.05 18.22
N ILE A 129 1.80 -13.03 18.42
CA ILE A 129 2.77 -12.30 17.60
C ILE A 129 2.66 -12.75 16.14
N ASN A 130 2.72 -14.06 15.89
CA ASN A 130 2.65 -14.61 14.54
C ASN A 130 1.33 -14.25 13.84
N LYS A 131 0.19 -14.35 14.56
CA LYS A 131 -1.12 -13.94 14.02
C LYS A 131 -1.17 -12.46 13.66
N LYS A 132 -0.63 -11.59 14.52
CA LYS A 132 -0.59 -10.14 14.26
C LYS A 132 0.34 -9.80 13.10
N MET A 133 1.49 -10.47 13.01
CA MET A 133 2.42 -10.35 11.87
C MET A 133 1.73 -10.73 10.55
N ASP A 134 1.02 -11.86 10.50
CA ASP A 134 0.26 -12.28 9.32
C ASP A 134 -0.81 -11.28 8.91
N MET A 135 -1.54 -10.71 9.89
CA MET A 135 -2.53 -9.66 9.62
C MET A 135 -1.87 -8.40 9.05
N LEU A 136 -0.73 -7.99 9.62
CA LEU A 136 0.02 -6.82 9.15
C LEU A 136 0.49 -7.01 7.70
N LEU A 137 1.07 -8.17 7.36
CA LEU A 137 1.52 -8.46 6.00
C LEU A 137 0.37 -8.37 4.98
N LYS A 138 -0.78 -8.97 5.30
CA LYS A 138 -1.98 -8.95 4.44
C LYS A 138 -2.54 -7.54 4.24
N MET A 139 -2.52 -6.71 5.28
CA MET A 139 -2.97 -5.31 5.19
C MET A 139 -1.95 -4.43 4.46
N GLN A 140 -0.66 -4.67 4.66
CA GLN A 140 0.43 -3.92 4.03
C GLN A 140 0.40 -4.03 2.49
N ASP A 141 0.07 -5.20 1.95
CA ASP A 141 -0.13 -5.39 0.51
C ASP A 141 -1.25 -4.48 -0.03
N ARG A 142 -2.40 -4.44 0.66
CA ARG A 142 -3.57 -3.65 0.26
C ARG A 142 -3.34 -2.15 0.36
N LEU A 143 -2.56 -1.73 1.36
CA LEU A 143 -2.24 -0.33 1.63
C LEU A 143 -1.02 0.17 0.82
N PHE A 144 -0.44 -0.66 -0.05
CA PHE A 144 0.77 -0.34 -0.83
C PHE A 144 1.97 0.06 0.05
N LEU A 145 2.07 -0.54 1.24
CA LEU A 145 3.13 -0.22 2.20
C LEU A 145 4.40 -1.05 1.99
N ASN A 146 4.38 -2.11 1.18
CA ASN A 146 5.59 -2.85 0.84
C ASN A 146 6.23 -2.38 -0.48
N PRO A 147 7.56 -2.54 -0.65
CA PRO A 147 8.28 -2.07 -1.83
C PRO A 147 7.73 -2.64 -3.14
N LEU A 148 7.33 -3.92 -3.15
CA LEU A 148 6.83 -4.59 -4.36
C LEU A 148 5.48 -4.04 -4.82
N ALA A 149 4.56 -3.78 -3.90
CA ALA A 149 3.27 -3.15 -4.17
C ALA A 149 3.46 -1.70 -4.61
N LYS A 150 4.43 -0.97 -4.04
CA LYS A 150 4.80 0.38 -4.51
C LYS A 150 5.27 0.32 -5.97
N VAL A 151 6.26 -0.51 -6.30
CA VAL A 151 6.83 -0.60 -7.66
C VAL A 151 5.81 -1.05 -8.71
N LYS A 152 4.92 -1.99 -8.39
CA LYS A 152 3.87 -2.46 -9.32
C LYS A 152 2.85 -1.37 -9.68
N ASN A 153 2.62 -0.42 -8.78
CA ASN A 153 1.60 0.62 -8.95
C ASN A 153 2.17 2.00 -9.31
N VAL A 154 3.49 2.16 -9.28
CA VAL A 154 4.16 3.31 -9.90
C VAL A 154 4.01 3.20 -11.43
N PRO A 155 3.44 4.19 -12.11
CA PRO A 155 3.36 4.21 -13.56
C PRO A 155 4.76 4.04 -14.17
N LYS A 156 4.93 3.05 -15.06
CA LYS A 156 6.21 2.86 -15.76
C LYS A 156 6.53 4.14 -16.56
N PRO A 157 7.79 4.62 -16.54
CA PRO A 157 8.19 5.72 -17.39
C PRO A 157 7.84 5.36 -18.84
N LYS A 158 7.25 6.29 -19.59
CA LYS A 158 6.99 6.13 -21.02
C LYS A 158 8.27 5.63 -21.68
N GLU A 159 8.23 4.48 -22.35
CA GLU A 159 9.31 4.09 -23.24
C GLU A 159 9.54 5.26 -24.19
N LYS A 160 10.74 5.85 -24.17
CA LYS A 160 11.12 6.88 -25.14
C LYS A 160 10.86 6.25 -26.51
N GLU A 161 10.05 6.90 -27.34
CA GLU A 161 9.82 6.46 -28.71
C GLU A 161 11.19 6.15 -29.32
N LYS A 162 11.42 4.87 -29.63
CA LYS A 162 12.67 4.46 -30.27
C LYS A 162 12.78 5.30 -31.53
N PRO A 163 13.89 6.03 -31.76
CA PRO A 163 14.03 6.82 -32.97
C PRO A 163 13.77 5.88 -34.15
N PRO A 164 12.97 6.32 -35.16
CA PRO A 164 12.62 5.46 -36.28
C PRO A 164 13.90 4.89 -36.87
N SER A 165 14.00 3.56 -36.89
CA SER A 165 15.17 2.87 -37.43
C SER A 165 15.41 3.35 -38.85
N LYS A 166 16.65 3.76 -39.15
CA LYS A 166 17.07 4.22 -40.49
C LYS A 166 16.77 3.19 -41.60
N PHE A 167 16.56 1.93 -41.24
CA PHE A 167 16.22 0.84 -42.16
C PHE A 167 14.71 0.73 -42.48
N GLY A 168 13.83 1.40 -41.73
CA GLY A 168 12.38 1.38 -42.01
C GLY A 168 11.99 2.08 -43.31
N LYS A 169 12.88 2.89 -43.90
CA LYS A 169 12.66 3.60 -45.18
C LYS A 169 13.05 2.79 -46.43
N PHE A 170 13.71 1.64 -46.29
CA PHE A 170 14.25 0.89 -47.44
C PHE A 170 13.47 -0.40 -47.78
N GLY A 171 12.42 -0.73 -47.02
CA GLY A 171 11.67 -2.00 -47.19
C GLY A 171 10.44 -1.93 -48.10
N GLY A 172 10.17 -0.82 -48.77
CA GLY A 172 8.96 -0.59 -49.57
C GLY A 172 9.25 -0.40 -51.05
N GLY A 173 9.93 -1.35 -51.69
CA GLY A 173 10.23 -1.23 -53.13
C GLY A 173 11.03 -2.37 -53.72
N ARG A 174 10.40 -3.54 -53.87
CA ARG A 174 10.72 -4.48 -54.95
C ARG A 174 9.43 -5.09 -55.47
N GLY A 175 8.80 -4.39 -56.40
CA GLY A 175 8.03 -5.00 -57.47
C GLY A 175 8.86 -4.93 -58.73
N VAL A 176 9.29 -6.11 -59.23
CA VAL A 176 9.22 -6.55 -60.63
C VAL A 176 9.05 -8.07 -60.56
#